data_AF-A0A9W9P3A3-F1
#
_entry.id   AF-A0A9W9P3A3-F1
#
_cell.length_a   1.000
_cell.length_b   1.000
_cell.length_c   1.000
_cell.angle_alpha   90.00
_cell.angle_beta   90.00
_cell.angle_gamma   90.00
#
_symmetry.space_group_name_H-M   'P 1'
#
loop_
_entity.id
_entity.type
_entity.pdbx_description
1 polymer ?
#
loop_
_entity_poly.entity_id
_entity_poly.type
_entity_poly.pdbx_seq_one_letter_code
_entity_poly.pdbx_strand_id
1 'polypeptide(L)'
;MATDMIRVSFTHSHLMYTLLAVGLLHLNRMSPSKERSFAEAYFWQQAIQKYQKALSSSVTPANVDALLSSCMMMGVMTICPENFKPTDSWVLTNRPEAMNWLCLQSGLRTIISVAAPYIPNSIWGVAFEAIAKEEREVYDGPQSGREGLDPQLADLCNIDEYTTENNSIYYSPLRLLSAILKLERNQENSAHMTTFMGRLECDFLALCRKRDVRALTILVQWMGLICAVAEWQPWIEGRIRAECIAICMFLEQSTDPMVLRLLKFPAAACGYELTVI
;
A
#
# COMPACT_ATOMS: atom_id res chain seq x y z
N MET A 1 12.28 -16.55 24.37
CA MET A 1 11.77 -15.98 23.11
C MET A 1 10.76 -14.91 23.44
N ALA A 2 10.89 -13.73 22.83
CA ALA A 2 9.79 -12.77 22.85
C ALA A 2 8.63 -13.39 22.07
N THR A 3 7.42 -13.28 22.61
CA THR A 3 6.21 -13.88 22.04
C THR A 3 5.38 -12.87 21.26
N ASP A 4 5.72 -11.59 21.36
CA ASP A 4 4.95 -10.48 20.82
C ASP A 4 5.84 -9.26 20.57
N MET A 5 5.34 -8.38 19.69
CA MET A 5 6.00 -7.16 19.25
C MET A 5 6.27 -6.17 20.39
N ILE A 6 5.40 -6.12 21.41
CA ILE A 6 5.56 -5.19 22.55
C ILE A 6 6.80 -5.55 23.35
N ARG A 7 7.01 -6.84 23.64
CA ARG A 7 8.21 -7.32 24.34
C ARG A 7 9.50 -7.01 23.59
N VAL A 8 9.49 -7.19 22.26
CA VAL A 8 10.64 -6.86 21.39
C VAL A 8 10.97 -5.36 21.45
N SER A 9 9.96 -4.50 21.61
CA SER A 9 10.17 -3.04 21.64
C SER A 9 11.02 -2.59 22.83
N PHE A 10 10.96 -3.26 23.98
CA PHE A 10 11.76 -2.89 25.16
C PHE A 10 13.27 -3.06 24.96
N THR A 11 13.69 -3.90 24.02
CA THR A 11 15.12 -4.15 23.72
C THR A 11 15.60 -3.50 22.42
N HIS A 12 14.67 -3.01 21.59
CA HIS A 12 14.98 -2.41 20.29
C HIS A 12 14.39 -1.00 20.19
N SER A 13 15.25 -0.01 20.43
CA SER A 13 14.82 1.38 20.49
C SER A 13 14.06 1.85 19.23
N HIS A 14 14.49 1.49 18.02
CA HIS A 14 13.76 1.89 16.81
C HIS A 14 12.29 1.43 16.83
N LEU A 15 12.00 0.22 17.32
CA LEU A 15 10.65 -0.31 17.40
C LEU A 15 9.86 0.41 18.49
N MET A 16 10.46 0.65 19.66
CA MET A 16 9.85 1.43 20.74
C MET A 16 9.42 2.83 20.24
N TYR A 17 10.32 3.55 19.57
CA TYR A 17 10.03 4.87 19.03
C TYR A 17 8.93 4.81 17.96
N THR A 18 8.94 3.81 17.08
CA THR A 18 7.89 3.59 16.08
C THR A 18 6.52 3.35 16.75
N LEU A 19 6.44 2.50 17.76
CA LEU A 19 5.17 2.22 18.45
C LEU A 19 4.62 3.44 19.18
N LEU A 20 5.48 4.24 19.81
CA LEU A 20 5.07 5.50 20.45
C LEU A 20 4.59 6.52 19.42
N ALA A 21 5.28 6.63 18.28
CA ALA A 21 4.86 7.50 17.18
C ALA A 21 3.49 7.09 16.62
N VAL A 22 3.28 5.80 16.34
CA VAL A 22 2.00 5.27 15.86
C VAL A 22 0.89 5.47 16.90
N GLY A 23 1.16 5.24 18.18
CA GLY A 23 0.18 5.49 19.25
C GLY A 23 -0.24 6.95 19.33
N LEU A 24 0.71 7.89 19.25
CA LEU A 24 0.42 9.33 19.25
C LEU A 24 -0.31 9.78 17.98
N LEU A 25 0.10 9.26 16.83
CA LEU A 25 -0.57 9.46 15.55
C LEU A 25 -2.07 9.10 15.67
N HIS A 26 -2.40 7.91 16.14
CA HIS A 26 -3.79 7.51 16.35
C HIS A 26 -4.54 8.44 17.31
N LEU A 27 -3.93 8.79 18.44
CA LEU A 27 -4.54 9.72 19.39
C LEU A 27 -4.79 11.10 18.79
N ASN A 28 -3.87 11.62 17.96
CA ASN A 28 -4.01 12.92 17.31
C ASN A 28 -5.05 12.91 16.19
N ARG A 29 -5.25 11.80 15.48
CA ARG A 29 -6.33 11.67 14.49
C ARG A 29 -7.71 11.58 15.14
N MET A 30 -7.81 11.00 16.34
CA MET A 30 -9.06 10.94 17.11
C MET A 30 -9.35 12.24 17.89
N SER A 31 -8.31 12.87 18.41
CA SER A 31 -8.39 14.07 19.25
C SER A 31 -7.13 14.92 19.02
N PRO A 32 -7.17 15.92 18.14
CA PRO A 32 -6.00 16.75 17.87
C PRO A 32 -5.52 17.50 19.12
N SER A 33 -4.20 17.50 19.38
CA SER A 33 -3.56 18.29 20.44
C SER A 33 -2.20 18.76 19.94
N LYS A 34 -1.90 20.06 20.10
CA LYS A 34 -0.63 20.64 19.67
C LYS A 34 0.55 19.98 20.37
N GLU A 35 0.44 19.73 21.66
CA GLU A 35 1.45 19.10 22.49
C GLU A 35 1.76 17.69 22.01
N ARG A 36 0.71 16.90 21.74
CA ARG A 36 0.86 15.56 21.17
C ARG A 36 1.37 15.58 19.74
N SER A 37 1.04 16.57 18.92
CA SER A 37 1.60 16.70 17.56
C SER A 37 3.11 16.95 17.58
N PHE A 38 3.60 17.78 18.50
CA PHE A 38 5.05 17.94 18.71
C PHE A 38 5.72 16.64 19.16
N ALA A 39 5.09 15.92 20.10
CA ALA A 39 5.59 14.62 20.55
C ALA A 39 5.59 13.59 19.40
N GLU A 40 4.51 13.49 18.62
CA GLU A 40 4.39 12.62 17.44
C GLU A 40 5.55 12.87 16.48
N ALA A 41 5.79 14.13 16.11
CA ALA A 41 6.88 14.51 15.22
C ALA A 41 8.26 14.11 15.79
N TYR A 42 8.47 14.30 17.09
CA TYR A 42 9.71 13.89 17.76
C TYR A 42 9.90 12.37 17.74
N PHE A 43 8.90 11.59 18.13
CA PHE A 43 8.99 10.13 18.14
C PHE A 43 9.16 9.56 16.73
N TRP A 44 8.50 10.15 15.73
CA TRP A 44 8.66 9.78 14.34
C TRP A 44 10.09 10.05 13.86
N GLN A 45 10.64 11.25 14.11
CA GLN A 45 12.02 11.57 13.73
C GLN A 45 13.02 10.57 14.35
N GLN A 46 12.87 10.27 15.64
CA GLN A 46 13.72 9.29 16.33
C GLN A 46 13.55 7.87 15.78
N ALA A 47 12.32 7.46 15.46
CA ALA A 47 12.02 6.18 14.83
C ALA A 47 12.76 6.04 13.50
N ILE A 48 12.64 7.02 12.60
CA ILE A 48 13.33 7.02 11.30
C ILE A 48 14.84 6.90 11.47
N GLN A 49 15.45 7.78 12.28
CA GLN A 49 16.91 7.82 12.44
C GLN A 49 17.46 6.50 12.99
N LYS A 50 16.80 5.94 14.01
CA LYS A 50 17.25 4.68 14.64
C LYS A 50 16.99 3.49 13.73
N TYR A 51 15.89 3.51 12.98
CA TYR A 51 15.57 2.46 12.03
C TYR A 51 16.55 2.45 10.85
N GLN A 52 16.89 3.62 10.30
CA GLN A 52 17.94 3.74 9.27
C GLN A 52 19.28 3.17 9.74
N LYS A 53 19.68 3.47 11.00
CA LYS A 53 20.89 2.88 11.59
C LYS A 53 20.80 1.37 11.72
N ALA A 54 19.64 0.84 12.12
CA ALA A 54 19.40 -0.60 12.24
C ALA A 54 19.44 -1.30 10.88
N LEU A 55 18.84 -0.70 9.84
CA LEU A 55 18.88 -1.20 8.46
C LEU A 55 20.28 -1.20 7.86
N SER A 56 21.17 -0.32 8.34
CA SER A 56 22.58 -0.30 7.93
C SER A 56 23.39 -1.45 8.54
N SER A 57 22.80 -2.22 9.47
CA SER A 57 23.40 -3.41 10.07
C SER A 57 22.86 -4.68 9.43
N SER A 58 23.59 -5.80 9.56
CA SER A 58 23.12 -7.08 9.05
C SER A 58 21.83 -7.55 9.74
N VAL A 59 20.96 -8.21 8.98
CA VAL A 59 19.79 -8.91 9.51
C VAL A 59 20.27 -10.17 10.25
N THR A 60 19.77 -10.39 11.45
CA THR A 60 20.16 -11.50 12.33
C THR A 60 18.93 -12.08 13.04
N PRO A 61 19.00 -13.30 13.59
CA PRO A 61 17.91 -13.85 14.41
C PRO A 61 17.52 -12.96 15.60
N ALA A 62 18.44 -12.14 16.11
CA ALA A 62 18.20 -11.30 17.28
C ALA A 62 17.43 -10.01 16.97
N ASN A 63 17.52 -9.49 15.74
CA ASN A 63 16.91 -8.21 15.35
C ASN A 63 15.78 -8.33 14.31
N VAL A 64 15.57 -9.52 13.71
CA VAL A 64 14.60 -9.72 12.63
C VAL A 64 13.19 -9.32 13.02
N ASP A 65 12.74 -9.72 14.22
CA ASP A 65 11.42 -9.37 14.73
C ASP A 65 11.25 -7.85 14.78
N ALA A 66 12.26 -7.16 15.33
CA ALA A 66 12.22 -5.73 15.50
C ALA A 66 12.24 -4.98 14.16
N LEU A 67 13.02 -5.47 13.19
CA LEU A 67 13.12 -4.86 11.86
C LEU A 67 11.82 -4.98 11.07
N LEU A 68 11.21 -6.18 11.08
CA LEU A 68 9.92 -6.44 10.43
C LEU A 68 8.80 -5.62 11.09
N SER A 69 8.69 -5.69 12.42
CA SER A 69 7.69 -4.93 13.17
C SER A 69 7.80 -3.43 12.95
N SER A 70 9.02 -2.89 12.94
CA SER A 70 9.24 -1.47 12.67
C SER A 70 8.82 -1.10 11.26
N CYS A 71 9.13 -1.93 10.25
CA CYS A 71 8.71 -1.68 8.88
C CYS A 71 7.19 -1.61 8.75
N MET A 72 6.48 -2.62 9.27
CA MET A 72 5.01 -2.70 9.22
C MET A 72 4.37 -1.48 9.87
N MET A 73 4.83 -1.11 11.08
CA MET A 73 4.28 0.03 11.83
C MET A 73 4.66 1.37 11.19
N MET A 74 5.84 1.49 10.58
CA MET A 74 6.19 2.67 9.77
C MET A 74 5.29 2.81 8.54
N GLY A 75 4.89 1.69 7.92
CA GLY A 75 3.90 1.67 6.85
C GLY A 75 2.56 2.29 7.27
N VAL A 76 2.12 2.07 8.52
CA VAL A 76 0.90 2.70 9.07
C VAL A 76 1.03 4.21 9.19
N MET A 77 2.21 4.73 9.54
CA MET A 77 2.41 6.18 9.65
C MET A 77 2.25 6.91 8.31
N THR A 78 2.62 6.27 7.20
CA THR A 78 2.59 6.92 5.88
C THR A 78 1.18 7.04 5.29
N ILE A 79 0.24 6.22 5.75
CA ILE A 79 -1.16 6.20 5.29
C ILE A 79 -2.11 7.08 6.12
N CYS A 80 -1.63 7.68 7.21
CA CYS A 80 -2.42 8.53 8.11
C CYS A 80 -1.91 9.98 8.22
N PRO A 81 -1.60 10.69 7.11
CA PRO A 81 -1.11 12.06 7.17
C PRO A 81 -2.14 13.02 7.80
N GLU A 82 -1.66 14.05 8.48
CA GLU A 82 -2.52 15.09 9.05
C GLU A 82 -3.03 16.02 7.94
N ASN A 83 -4.35 16.25 7.90
CA ASN A 83 -5.00 17.23 7.01
C ASN A 83 -4.65 17.10 5.50
N PHE A 84 -4.34 15.88 5.03
CA PHE A 84 -3.99 15.65 3.63
C PHE A 84 -5.19 15.86 2.70
N LYS A 85 -5.02 16.69 1.67
CA LYS A 85 -6.06 17.02 0.69
C LYS A 85 -5.72 16.43 -0.67
N PRO A 86 -6.71 16.22 -1.56
CA PRO A 86 -6.46 15.78 -2.94
C PRO A 86 -5.43 16.66 -3.67
N THR A 87 -5.45 17.97 -3.44
CA THR A 87 -4.52 18.94 -4.04
C THR A 87 -3.06 18.78 -3.59
N ASP A 88 -2.80 18.03 -2.51
CA ASP A 88 -1.45 17.74 -2.03
C ASP A 88 -0.82 16.53 -2.75
N SER A 89 -1.62 15.77 -3.51
CA SER A 89 -1.19 14.57 -4.23
C SER A 89 -0.07 14.83 -5.22
N TRP A 90 0.81 13.84 -5.41
CA TRP A 90 1.86 13.87 -6.43
C TRP A 90 1.32 13.96 -7.87
N VAL A 91 0.07 13.52 -8.09
CA VAL A 91 -0.53 13.52 -9.43
C VAL A 91 -0.93 14.92 -9.87
N LEU A 92 -1.32 15.79 -8.92
CA LEU A 92 -1.73 17.17 -9.17
C LEU A 92 -0.61 18.19 -8.89
N THR A 93 0.48 17.77 -8.25
CA THR A 93 1.60 18.65 -7.90
C THR A 93 2.87 18.24 -8.64
N ASN A 94 3.80 19.17 -8.85
CA ASN A 94 5.12 18.87 -9.42
C ASN A 94 6.12 18.32 -8.37
N ARG A 95 5.61 17.59 -7.37
CA ARG A 95 6.35 17.02 -6.24
C ARG A 95 6.31 15.49 -6.29
N PRO A 96 7.19 14.83 -7.05
CA PRO A 96 7.19 13.37 -7.18
C PRO A 96 7.46 12.64 -5.85
N GLU A 97 8.08 13.32 -4.87
CA GLU A 97 8.30 12.84 -3.51
C GLU A 97 7.01 12.67 -2.70
N ALA A 98 5.92 13.35 -3.09
CA ALA A 98 4.62 13.18 -2.43
C ALA A 98 4.05 11.76 -2.61
N MET A 99 4.58 10.98 -3.56
CA MET A 99 4.25 9.56 -3.76
C MET A 99 5.05 8.60 -2.85
N ASN A 100 6.03 9.09 -2.07
CA ASN A 100 6.93 8.23 -1.30
C ASN A 100 6.20 7.32 -0.29
N TRP A 101 5.02 7.71 0.17
CA TRP A 101 4.17 6.88 1.02
C TRP A 101 3.93 5.48 0.41
N LEU A 102 3.74 5.40 -0.92
CA LEU A 102 3.43 4.17 -1.64
C LEU A 102 4.71 3.35 -1.81
N CYS A 103 5.82 4.01 -2.13
CA CYS A 103 7.13 3.35 -2.22
C CYS A 103 7.59 2.73 -0.89
N LEU A 104 7.25 3.36 0.23
CA LEU A 104 7.57 2.83 1.56
C LEU A 104 6.83 1.52 1.87
N GLN A 105 5.68 1.27 1.25
CA GLN A 105 4.94 0.01 1.42
C GLN A 105 5.70 -1.18 0.83
N SER A 106 6.43 -0.98 -0.27
CA SER A 106 7.26 -2.03 -0.88
C SER A 106 8.50 -2.39 -0.04
N GLY A 107 8.86 -1.59 0.97
CA GLY A 107 10.03 -1.82 1.81
C GLY A 107 9.97 -3.13 2.61
N LEU A 108 8.76 -3.58 2.98
CA LEU A 108 8.57 -4.83 3.72
C LEU A 108 9.02 -6.04 2.90
N ARG A 109 8.71 -6.08 1.60
CA ARG A 109 9.15 -7.16 0.68
C ARG A 109 10.67 -7.27 0.65
N THR A 110 11.37 -6.15 0.62
CA THR A 110 12.84 -6.12 0.64
C THR A 110 13.40 -6.67 1.94
N ILE A 111 12.78 -6.37 3.08
CA ILE A 111 13.25 -6.91 4.38
C ILE A 111 12.95 -8.40 4.46
N ILE A 112 11.77 -8.83 4.01
CA ILE A 112 11.38 -10.25 3.98
C ILE A 112 12.39 -11.07 3.15
N SER A 113 12.83 -10.58 1.99
CA SER A 113 13.78 -11.32 1.15
C SER A 113 15.13 -11.54 1.84
N VAL A 114 15.61 -10.56 2.60
CA VAL A 114 16.86 -10.66 3.38
C VAL A 114 16.66 -11.46 4.67
N ALA A 115 15.48 -11.38 5.28
CA ALA A 115 15.13 -12.04 6.53
C ALA A 115 14.67 -13.49 6.36
N ALA A 116 14.48 -13.97 5.13
CA ALA A 116 13.87 -15.26 4.82
C ALA A 116 14.37 -16.45 5.67
N PRO A 117 15.69 -16.61 5.94
CA PRO A 117 16.19 -17.72 6.76
C PRO A 117 15.72 -17.68 8.23
N TYR A 118 15.34 -16.51 8.74
CA TYR A 118 15.00 -16.28 10.14
C TYR A 118 13.49 -16.21 10.39
N ILE A 119 12.70 -15.91 9.35
CA ILE A 119 11.24 -15.77 9.43
C ILE A 119 10.54 -16.97 10.10
N PRO A 120 10.85 -18.24 9.78
CA PRO A 120 10.15 -19.38 10.38
C PRO A 120 10.23 -19.43 11.92
N ASN A 121 11.29 -18.85 12.50
CA ASN A 121 11.50 -18.81 13.95
C ASN A 121 11.20 -17.42 14.56
N SER A 122 10.73 -16.48 13.75
CA SER A 122 10.34 -15.12 14.17
C SER A 122 8.93 -15.10 14.76
N ILE A 123 8.58 -14.04 15.48
CA ILE A 123 7.20 -13.85 15.98
C ILE A 123 6.17 -13.74 14.85
N TRP A 124 6.62 -13.43 13.62
CA TRP A 124 5.79 -13.27 12.43
C TRP A 124 5.69 -14.53 11.58
N GLY A 125 6.43 -15.60 11.91
CA GLY A 125 6.52 -16.81 11.09
C GLY A 125 5.15 -17.43 10.77
N VAL A 126 4.34 -17.65 11.81
CA VAL A 126 2.98 -18.20 11.66
C VAL A 126 2.07 -17.29 10.84
N ALA A 127 2.13 -15.97 11.06
CA ALA A 127 1.30 -15.01 10.33
C ALA A 127 1.68 -14.98 8.84
N PHE A 128 2.97 -14.96 8.52
CA PHE A 128 3.43 -15.00 7.13
C PHE A 128 3.13 -16.33 6.44
N GLU A 129 3.22 -17.46 7.15
CA GLU A 129 2.84 -18.75 6.60
C GLU A 129 1.34 -18.83 6.28
N ALA A 130 0.49 -18.34 7.19
CA ALA A 130 -0.96 -18.26 6.98
C ALA A 130 -1.30 -17.40 5.76
N ILE A 131 -0.76 -16.19 5.69
CA ILE A 131 -0.96 -15.28 4.54
C ILE A 131 -0.45 -15.93 3.25
N ALA A 132 0.74 -16.54 3.23
CA ALA A 132 1.28 -17.19 2.04
C ALA A 132 0.41 -18.36 1.57
N LYS A 133 -0.30 -19.04 2.47
CA LYS A 133 -1.26 -20.09 2.12
C LYS A 133 -2.51 -19.50 1.46
N GLU A 134 -3.14 -18.52 2.11
CA GLU A 134 -4.33 -17.83 1.59
C GLU A 134 -4.05 -17.19 0.22
N GLU A 135 -2.88 -16.59 0.06
CA GLU A 135 -2.47 -15.96 -1.19
C GLU A 135 -2.28 -16.94 -2.33
N ARG A 136 -1.81 -18.16 -2.07
CA ARG A 136 -1.78 -19.20 -3.10
C ARG A 136 -3.19 -19.52 -3.58
N GLU A 137 -4.17 -19.55 -2.68
CA GLU A 137 -5.57 -19.81 -3.04
C GLU A 137 -6.19 -18.65 -3.85
N VAL A 138 -5.82 -17.40 -3.55
CA VAL A 138 -6.36 -16.21 -4.23
C VAL A 138 -5.65 -15.90 -5.55
N TYR A 139 -4.33 -16.15 -5.64
CA TYR A 139 -3.51 -15.73 -6.77
C TYR A 139 -3.01 -16.86 -7.67
N ASP A 140 -3.31 -18.14 -7.35
CA ASP A 140 -3.04 -19.24 -8.28
C ASP A 140 -3.82 -19.03 -9.58
N GLY A 141 -3.09 -19.04 -10.68
CA GLY A 141 -3.70 -18.98 -12.00
C GLY A 141 -2.67 -19.05 -13.12
N PRO A 142 -3.13 -18.88 -14.38
CA PRO A 142 -2.28 -18.97 -15.57
C PRO A 142 -1.16 -17.94 -15.56
N GLN A 143 0.10 -18.30 -15.83
CA GLN A 143 1.23 -17.37 -15.75
C GLN A 143 1.39 -16.44 -16.97
N SER A 144 0.46 -16.52 -17.92
CA SER A 144 0.43 -15.71 -19.14
C SER A 144 -0.99 -15.46 -19.60
N GLY A 145 -1.16 -14.46 -20.45
CA GLY A 145 -2.41 -14.24 -21.16
C GLY A 145 -3.49 -13.53 -20.34
N ARG A 146 -4.68 -13.46 -20.92
CA ARG A 146 -5.78 -12.62 -20.41
C ARG A 146 -6.67 -13.31 -19.40
N GLU A 147 -6.53 -14.62 -19.25
CA GLU A 147 -7.39 -15.43 -18.41
C GLU A 147 -7.39 -14.92 -16.96
N GLY A 148 -8.59 -14.67 -16.44
CA GLY A 148 -8.78 -14.19 -15.07
C GLY A 148 -8.59 -12.68 -14.87
N LEU A 149 -8.18 -11.91 -15.88
CA LEU A 149 -8.04 -10.44 -15.78
C LEU A 149 -9.37 -9.72 -16.03
N ASP A 150 -9.50 -8.49 -15.52
CA ASP A 150 -10.57 -7.58 -15.95
C ASP A 150 -10.39 -7.25 -17.45
N PRO A 151 -11.40 -7.51 -18.30
CA PRO A 151 -11.25 -7.34 -19.75
C PRO A 151 -10.93 -5.91 -20.18
N GLN A 152 -11.53 -4.91 -19.51
CA GLN A 152 -11.38 -3.51 -19.90
C GLN A 152 -10.01 -2.97 -19.51
N LEU A 153 -9.52 -3.34 -18.32
CA LEU A 153 -8.17 -3.02 -17.90
C LEU A 153 -7.11 -3.76 -18.73
N ALA A 154 -7.38 -5.01 -19.11
CA ALA A 154 -6.50 -5.77 -20.00
C ALA A 154 -6.39 -5.12 -21.38
N ASP A 155 -7.52 -4.64 -21.94
CA ASP A 155 -7.53 -3.88 -23.20
C ASP A 155 -6.74 -2.57 -23.07
N LEU A 156 -6.99 -1.79 -22.01
CA LEU A 156 -6.28 -0.53 -21.78
C LEU A 156 -4.75 -0.73 -21.67
N CYS A 157 -4.33 -1.86 -21.09
CA CYS A 157 -2.93 -2.20 -20.88
C CYS A 157 -2.29 -2.93 -22.07
N ASN A 158 -3.03 -3.14 -23.18
CA ASN A 158 -2.60 -3.94 -24.33
C ASN A 158 -2.15 -5.36 -23.95
N ILE A 159 -2.86 -6.02 -23.05
CA ILE A 159 -2.55 -7.41 -22.67
C ILE A 159 -3.20 -8.36 -23.68
N ASP A 160 -2.38 -9.20 -24.28
CA ASP A 160 -2.79 -10.30 -25.16
C ASP A 160 -2.48 -11.67 -24.54
N GLU A 161 -2.75 -12.76 -25.29
CA GLU A 161 -2.55 -14.14 -24.82
C GLU A 161 -1.08 -14.52 -24.56
N TYR A 162 -0.14 -13.73 -25.07
CA TYR A 162 1.31 -13.96 -24.93
C TYR A 162 1.95 -13.02 -23.89
N THR A 163 1.15 -12.14 -23.29
CA THR A 163 1.62 -11.19 -22.30
C THR A 163 1.95 -11.93 -21.00
N THR A 164 3.09 -11.58 -20.41
CA THR A 164 3.64 -12.15 -19.17
C THR A 164 4.21 -11.02 -18.32
N GLU A 165 4.61 -11.33 -17.08
CA GLU A 165 5.33 -10.38 -16.22
C GLU A 165 6.64 -9.86 -16.83
N ASN A 166 7.28 -10.65 -17.71
CA ASN A 166 8.57 -10.30 -18.31
C ASN A 166 8.46 -9.31 -19.47
N ASN A 167 7.28 -9.21 -20.12
CA ASN A 167 7.09 -8.36 -21.30
C ASN A 167 6.11 -7.20 -21.07
N SER A 168 5.44 -7.14 -19.91
CA SER A 168 4.55 -6.03 -19.56
C SER A 168 4.61 -5.70 -18.07
N ILE A 169 5.02 -4.46 -17.78
CA ILE A 169 5.08 -3.89 -16.42
C ILE A 169 3.68 -3.80 -15.78
N TYR A 170 2.61 -3.77 -16.59
CA TYR A 170 1.23 -3.70 -16.10
C TYR A 170 0.67 -5.07 -15.68
N TYR A 171 1.26 -6.17 -16.16
CA TYR A 171 0.70 -7.51 -16.04
C TYR A 171 0.51 -7.94 -14.58
N SER A 172 1.59 -7.93 -13.79
CA SER A 172 1.57 -8.38 -12.40
C SER A 172 0.63 -7.54 -11.50
N PRO A 173 0.68 -6.19 -11.52
CA PRO A 173 -0.27 -5.36 -10.79
C PRO A 173 -1.72 -5.57 -11.22
N LEU A 174 -2.00 -5.69 -12.53
CA LEU A 174 -3.37 -5.90 -12.99
C LEU A 174 -3.90 -7.29 -12.61
N ARG A 175 -3.04 -8.32 -12.66
CA ARG A 175 -3.40 -9.65 -12.20
C ARG A 175 -3.79 -9.65 -10.73
N LEU A 176 -2.94 -9.03 -9.90
CA LEU A 176 -3.17 -8.89 -8.47
C LEU A 176 -4.50 -8.17 -8.20
N LEU A 177 -4.72 -7.04 -8.88
CA LEU A 177 -5.96 -6.27 -8.80
C LEU A 177 -7.18 -7.10 -9.22
N SER A 178 -7.09 -7.83 -10.34
CA SER A 178 -8.20 -8.62 -10.89
C SER A 178 -8.61 -9.76 -9.96
N ALA A 179 -7.66 -10.35 -9.21
CA ALA A 179 -7.94 -11.34 -8.19
C ALA A 179 -8.69 -10.71 -7.00
N ILE A 180 -8.18 -9.60 -6.43
CA ILE A 180 -8.82 -8.97 -5.26
C ILE A 180 -10.17 -8.31 -5.58
N LEU A 181 -10.40 -7.87 -6.81
CA LEU A 181 -11.69 -7.32 -7.25
C LEU A 181 -12.82 -8.37 -7.28
N LYS A 182 -12.49 -9.66 -7.36
CA LYS A 182 -13.45 -10.77 -7.33
C LYS A 182 -13.82 -11.22 -5.92
N LEU A 183 -13.03 -10.82 -4.92
CA LEU A 183 -13.31 -11.16 -3.53
C LEU A 183 -14.58 -10.45 -3.06
N GLU A 184 -15.36 -11.14 -2.24
CA GLU A 184 -16.49 -10.52 -1.59
C GLU A 184 -16.01 -9.38 -0.68
N ARG A 185 -16.71 -8.25 -0.74
CA ARG A 185 -16.43 -7.09 0.12
C ARG A 185 -17.00 -7.41 1.50
N ASN A 186 -16.14 -7.92 2.37
CA ASN A 186 -16.44 -8.24 3.76
C ASN A 186 -15.21 -7.99 4.64
N GLN A 187 -15.36 -8.08 5.95
CA GLN A 187 -14.28 -7.85 6.91
C GLN A 187 -13.09 -8.80 6.71
N GLU A 188 -13.37 -10.07 6.42
CA GLU A 188 -12.38 -11.13 6.22
C GLU A 188 -11.46 -10.81 5.03
N ASN A 189 -12.04 -10.50 3.86
CA ASN A 189 -11.30 -10.21 2.65
C ASN A 189 -10.66 -8.81 2.62
N SER A 190 -11.14 -7.88 3.46
CA SER A 190 -10.65 -6.51 3.47
C SER A 190 -9.14 -6.43 3.71
N ALA A 191 -8.57 -7.30 4.54
CA ALA A 191 -7.14 -7.38 4.77
C ALA A 191 -6.36 -7.75 3.50
N HIS A 192 -6.84 -8.72 2.71
CA HIS A 192 -6.22 -9.11 1.45
C HIS A 192 -6.16 -7.96 0.44
N MET A 193 -7.23 -7.16 0.37
CA MET A 193 -7.28 -6.00 -0.55
C MET A 193 -6.18 -4.98 -0.23
N THR A 194 -5.76 -4.86 1.04
CA THR A 194 -4.71 -3.92 1.46
C THR A 194 -3.31 -4.39 1.07
N THR A 195 -3.10 -5.68 0.83
CA THR A 195 -1.79 -6.24 0.46
C THR A 195 -1.27 -5.74 -0.88
N PHE A 196 -2.16 -5.25 -1.75
CA PHE A 196 -1.85 -4.74 -3.09
C PHE A 196 -0.67 -3.76 -3.09
N MET A 197 -0.70 -2.73 -2.23
CA MET A 197 0.33 -1.69 -2.20
C MET A 197 1.73 -2.22 -1.84
N GLY A 198 1.82 -3.25 -0.99
CA GLY A 198 3.09 -3.86 -0.60
C GLY A 198 3.71 -4.75 -1.69
N ARG A 199 2.94 -5.09 -2.73
CA ARG A 199 3.34 -5.97 -3.83
C ARG A 199 3.75 -5.20 -5.09
N LEU A 200 3.52 -3.90 -5.13
CA LEU A 200 3.89 -3.07 -6.28
C LEU A 200 5.40 -3.00 -6.44
N GLU A 201 5.85 -3.26 -7.67
CA GLU A 201 7.27 -3.26 -8.03
C GLU A 201 7.75 -1.86 -8.40
N CYS A 202 9.06 -1.63 -8.26
CA CYS A 202 9.69 -0.33 -8.49
C CYS A 202 9.38 0.24 -9.88
N ASP A 203 9.35 -0.61 -10.92
CA ASP A 203 9.12 -0.18 -12.30
C ASP A 203 7.68 0.30 -12.50
N PHE A 204 6.69 -0.40 -11.93
CA PHE A 204 5.30 0.06 -11.95
C PHE A 204 5.12 1.36 -11.16
N LEU A 205 5.74 1.46 -9.97
CA LEU A 205 5.73 2.70 -9.19
C LEU A 205 6.37 3.86 -9.96
N ALA A 206 7.41 3.61 -10.74
CA ALA A 206 8.01 4.63 -11.60
C ALA A 206 7.04 5.13 -12.68
N LEU A 207 6.17 4.28 -13.22
CA LEU A 207 5.09 4.69 -14.14
C LEU A 207 4.06 5.56 -13.42
N CYS A 208 3.60 5.17 -12.23
CA CYS A 208 2.69 5.99 -11.41
C CYS A 208 3.29 7.37 -11.09
N ARG A 209 4.60 7.44 -10.79
CA ARG A 209 5.31 8.69 -10.52
C ARG A 209 5.37 9.60 -11.76
N LYS A 210 5.47 9.01 -12.95
CA LYS A 210 5.42 9.70 -14.25
C LYS A 210 3.98 10.02 -14.71
N ARG A 211 2.98 9.72 -13.88
CA ARG A 211 1.55 9.91 -14.16
C ARG A 211 1.10 9.17 -15.43
N ASP A 212 1.69 7.99 -15.68
CA ASP A 212 1.25 7.13 -16.77
C ASP A 212 -0.23 6.78 -16.59
N VAL A 213 -1.03 7.01 -17.64
CA VAL A 213 -2.49 6.88 -17.59
C VAL A 213 -2.93 5.46 -17.25
N ARG A 214 -2.24 4.45 -17.78
CA ARG A 214 -2.60 3.03 -17.58
C ARG A 214 -2.28 2.60 -16.15
N ALA A 215 -1.08 2.94 -15.69
CA ALA A 215 -0.64 2.66 -14.32
C ALA A 215 -1.55 3.36 -13.28
N LEU A 216 -1.89 4.64 -13.52
CA LEU A 216 -2.82 5.37 -12.66
C LEU A 216 -4.23 4.79 -12.71
N THR A 217 -4.68 4.28 -13.86
CA THR A 217 -5.99 3.64 -13.97
C THR A 217 -6.05 2.36 -13.12
N ILE A 218 -5.03 1.49 -13.18
CA ILE A 218 -4.92 0.32 -12.30
C ILE A 218 -4.91 0.76 -10.82
N LEU A 219 -4.08 1.74 -10.47
CA LEU A 219 -3.93 2.19 -9.09
C LEU A 219 -5.24 2.77 -8.54
N VAL A 220 -5.98 3.57 -9.33
CA VAL A 220 -7.23 4.19 -8.86
C VAL A 220 -8.35 3.17 -8.70
N GLN A 221 -8.38 2.09 -9.49
CA GLN A 221 -9.32 0.99 -9.26
C GLN A 221 -9.11 0.36 -7.88
N TRP A 222 -7.85 0.11 -7.50
CA TRP A 222 -7.52 -0.37 -6.17
C TRP A 222 -7.92 0.63 -5.09
N MET A 223 -7.62 1.92 -5.27
CA MET A 223 -8.01 2.95 -4.30
C MET A 223 -9.54 3.05 -4.14
N GLY A 224 -10.28 2.92 -5.24
CA GLY A 224 -11.74 2.82 -5.23
C GLY A 224 -12.24 1.60 -4.45
N LEU A 225 -11.61 0.44 -4.63
CA LEU A 225 -11.89 -0.76 -3.85
C LEU A 225 -11.69 -0.53 -2.35
N ILE A 226 -10.56 0.07 -1.96
CA ILE A 226 -10.28 0.41 -0.55
C ILE A 226 -11.33 1.38 0.01
N CYS A 227 -11.74 2.40 -0.76
CA CYS A 227 -12.81 3.31 -0.35
C CYS A 227 -14.16 2.59 -0.17
N ALA A 228 -14.45 1.57 -0.98
CA ALA A 228 -15.67 0.78 -0.90
C ALA A 228 -15.71 -0.19 0.29
N VAL A 229 -14.55 -0.52 0.88
CA VAL A 229 -14.43 -1.39 2.06
C VAL A 229 -13.95 -0.63 3.30
N ALA A 230 -14.05 0.69 3.27
CA ALA A 230 -13.52 1.60 4.28
C ALA A 230 -14.03 1.32 5.70
N GLU A 231 -15.28 0.83 5.84
CA GLU A 231 -15.87 0.49 7.14
C GLU A 231 -15.08 -0.57 7.91
N TRP A 232 -14.39 -1.48 7.21
CA TRP A 232 -13.55 -2.51 7.83
C TRP A 232 -12.08 -2.10 7.93
N GLN A 233 -11.65 -1.06 7.20
CA GLN A 233 -10.25 -0.59 7.14
C GLN A 233 -10.13 0.94 7.28
N PRO A 234 -10.72 1.55 8.34
CA PRO A 234 -10.84 3.02 8.44
C PRO A 234 -9.48 3.73 8.52
N TRP A 235 -8.44 3.02 8.97
CA TRP A 235 -7.07 3.55 9.11
C TRP A 235 -6.38 3.79 7.77
N ILE A 236 -6.78 3.08 6.73
CA ILE A 236 -6.14 3.16 5.40
C ILE A 236 -6.86 4.18 4.53
N GLU A 237 -8.17 4.32 4.72
CA GLU A 237 -9.04 5.16 3.91
C GLU A 237 -8.58 6.62 3.85
N GLY A 238 -8.18 7.22 4.98
CA GLY A 238 -8.01 8.68 5.08
C GLY A 238 -7.11 9.27 3.98
N ARG A 239 -5.94 8.69 3.76
CA ARG A 239 -5.05 9.09 2.65
C ARG A 239 -5.52 8.56 1.31
N ILE A 240 -5.97 7.32 1.26
CA ILE A 240 -6.35 6.65 0.01
C ILE A 240 -7.52 7.35 -0.68
N ARG A 241 -8.53 7.82 0.05
CA ARG A 241 -9.67 8.55 -0.50
C ARG A 241 -9.22 9.84 -1.17
N ALA A 242 -8.38 10.62 -0.49
CA ALA A 242 -7.86 11.87 -1.04
C ALA A 242 -6.99 11.63 -2.30
N GLU A 243 -6.16 10.59 -2.29
CA GLU A 243 -5.37 10.20 -3.47
C GLU A 243 -6.26 9.69 -4.61
N CYS A 244 -7.31 8.93 -4.30
CA CYS A 244 -8.28 8.44 -5.27
C CYS A 244 -8.97 9.60 -5.98
N ILE A 245 -9.45 10.59 -5.20
CA ILE A 245 -10.05 11.83 -5.74
C ILE A 245 -9.05 12.55 -6.63
N ALA A 246 -7.79 12.71 -6.19
CA ALA A 246 -6.77 13.41 -6.96
C ALA A 246 -6.47 12.72 -8.31
N ILE A 247 -6.39 11.39 -8.32
CA ILE A 247 -6.21 10.63 -9.56
C ILE A 247 -7.47 10.72 -10.44
N CYS A 248 -8.68 10.74 -9.86
CA CYS A 248 -9.91 10.98 -10.61
C CYS A 248 -9.91 12.35 -11.29
N MET A 249 -9.56 13.42 -10.57
CA MET A 249 -9.43 14.77 -11.12
C MET A 249 -8.43 14.82 -12.29
N PHE A 250 -7.34 14.07 -12.19
CA PHE A 250 -6.32 13.99 -13.26
C PHE A 250 -6.80 13.19 -14.48
N LEU A 251 -7.37 11.99 -14.26
CA LEU A 251 -7.78 11.08 -15.33
C LEU A 251 -9.07 11.50 -16.04
N GLU A 252 -9.91 12.32 -15.40
CA GLU A 252 -11.11 12.90 -16.03
C GLU A 252 -10.76 13.78 -17.25
N GLN A 253 -9.53 14.30 -17.29
CA GLN A 253 -9.03 15.08 -18.45
C GLN A 253 -8.58 14.19 -19.62
N SER A 254 -8.66 12.86 -19.47
CA SER A 254 -8.28 11.91 -20.52
C SER A 254 -9.21 12.00 -21.73
N THR A 255 -8.64 11.95 -22.94
CA THR A 255 -9.39 11.83 -24.19
C THR A 255 -9.78 10.40 -24.53
N ASP A 256 -9.30 9.41 -23.77
CA ASP A 256 -9.60 7.99 -23.99
C ASP A 256 -10.94 7.60 -23.32
N PRO A 257 -11.98 7.23 -24.09
CA PRO A 257 -13.28 6.84 -23.53
C PRO A 257 -13.20 5.61 -22.61
N MET A 258 -12.23 4.72 -22.82
CA MET A 258 -12.03 3.54 -21.96
C MET A 258 -11.62 3.97 -20.56
N VAL A 259 -10.71 4.95 -20.45
CA VAL A 259 -10.27 5.51 -19.16
C VAL A 259 -11.44 6.17 -18.43
N LEU A 260 -12.24 7.00 -19.12
CA LEU A 260 -13.41 7.65 -18.53
C LEU A 260 -14.45 6.64 -18.05
N ARG A 261 -14.66 5.55 -18.79
CA ARG A 261 -15.57 4.47 -18.38
C ARG A 261 -15.07 3.75 -17.13
N LEU A 262 -13.79 3.41 -17.10
CA LEU A 262 -13.16 2.76 -15.94
C LEU A 262 -13.16 3.67 -14.71
N LEU A 263 -13.15 5.00 -14.88
CA LEU A 263 -13.14 5.95 -13.77
C LEU A 263 -14.46 6.01 -12.97
N LYS A 264 -15.57 5.50 -13.51
CA LYS A 264 -16.89 5.56 -12.86
C LYS A 264 -16.92 4.89 -11.50
N PHE A 265 -16.37 3.67 -11.38
CA PHE A 265 -16.32 2.95 -10.12
C PHE A 265 -15.51 3.68 -9.03
N PRO A 266 -14.23 4.03 -9.25
CA PRO A 266 -13.44 4.68 -8.21
C PRO A 266 -13.95 6.07 -7.86
N ALA A 267 -14.45 6.84 -8.84
CA ALA A 267 -15.05 8.15 -8.57
C ALA A 267 -16.26 8.04 -7.64
N ALA A 268 -17.19 7.11 -7.94
CA ALA A 268 -18.34 6.85 -7.08
C ALA A 268 -17.92 6.36 -5.68
N ALA A 269 -16.94 5.44 -5.59
CA ALA A 269 -16.49 4.89 -4.32
C ALA A 269 -15.76 5.93 -3.44
N CYS A 270 -14.99 6.83 -4.04
CA CYS A 270 -14.27 7.86 -3.29
C CYS A 270 -15.13 9.11 -2.99
N GLY A 271 -16.29 9.25 -3.65
CA GLY A 271 -17.21 10.39 -3.50
C GLY A 271 -16.87 11.56 -4.43
N TYR A 272 -16.17 11.32 -5.53
CA TYR A 272 -15.88 12.31 -6.57
C TYR A 272 -16.99 12.30 -7.63
N GLU A 273 -17.53 13.48 -7.94
CA GLU A 273 -18.51 13.66 -9.01
C GLU A 273 -17.78 13.96 -10.32
N LEU A 274 -17.95 13.07 -11.30
CA LEU A 274 -17.45 13.28 -12.65
C LEU A 274 -18.33 14.31 -13.38
N THR A 275 -17.69 15.32 -13.93
CA THR A 275 -18.25 16.41 -14.74
C THR A 275 -18.53 16.01 -16.19
N VAL A 276 -17.91 14.94 -16.70
CA VAL A 276 -17.94 14.54 -18.13
C VAL A 276 -18.79 13.28 -18.41
N ILE A 277 -19.87 13.04 -17.64
CA ILE A 277 -20.79 11.92 -17.92
C ILE A 277 -21.96 12.36 -18.79
#